data_AF-A0A7Y2ZWU2-F1
#
_entry.id   AF-A0A7Y2ZWU2-F1
#
_cell.length_a   1.000
_cell.length_b   1.000
_cell.length_c   1.000
_cell.angle_alpha   90.00
_cell.angle_beta   90.00
_cell.angle_gamma   90.00
#
_symmetry.space_group_name_H-M   'P 1'
#
loop_
_entity.id
_entity.type
_entity.pdbx_description
1 polymer ?
#
loop_
_entity_poly.entity_id
_entity_poly.type
_entity_poly.pdbx_seq_one_letter_code
_entity_poly.pdbx_strand_id
1 'polypeptide(L)'
;HSNHLITNLYLCREKFQPVRPAKVIKSFNDILYEEPALSISTIVLDHSIPCLGFSIKERFHINIKKDALESLGLKTGSWLQKFKQNLFNHKSQEAEFEIKMAKGSLRKKKFILGDLAKQIAIITPGQKITYIADVGYSKSNADKIIEFAKDSDHLFIEAAFLDKHKNIAETKNHLTARQAGTIAAKARVKQFTIFHFSPRYTDREMELHKEAQQAYDMVQANEPCT
;
A
#
# COMPACT_ATOMS: atom_id res chain seq x y z
N HIS A 1 6.80 18.93 -1.78
CA HIS A 1 7.02 20.00 -0.77
C HIS A 1 6.01 19.82 0.34
N SER A 2 6.20 20.48 1.50
CA SER A 2 5.31 20.34 2.65
C SER A 2 3.86 20.76 2.39
N ASN A 3 3.62 21.67 1.44
CA ASN A 3 2.28 22.19 1.13
C ASN A 3 1.83 21.94 -0.32
N HIS A 4 2.72 21.45 -1.19
CA HIS A 4 2.37 21.21 -2.60
C HIS A 4 3.14 20.07 -3.25
N LEU A 5 2.49 19.44 -4.23
CA LEU A 5 3.06 18.46 -5.15
C LEU A 5 3.33 19.12 -6.49
N ILE A 6 4.50 18.80 -7.05
CA ILE A 6 4.85 19.13 -8.43
C ILE A 6 4.93 17.81 -9.19
N THR A 7 3.96 17.56 -10.07
CA THR A 7 3.91 16.31 -10.84
C THR A 7 4.33 16.54 -12.28
N ASN A 8 5.24 15.70 -12.78
CA ASN A 8 5.59 15.58 -14.19
C ASN A 8 5.23 14.19 -14.70
N LEU A 9 4.74 14.12 -15.94
CA LEU A 9 4.39 12.86 -16.60
C LEU A 9 5.50 12.46 -17.57
N TYR A 10 5.95 11.22 -17.45
CA TYR A 10 6.97 10.63 -18.32
C TYR A 10 6.39 9.36 -18.95
N LEU A 11 6.10 9.41 -20.25
CA LEU A 11 5.50 8.29 -20.96
C LEU A 11 6.58 7.38 -21.55
N CYS A 12 6.48 6.07 -21.34
CA CYS A 12 7.44 5.10 -21.90
C CYS A 12 7.53 5.20 -23.44
N ARG A 13 6.39 5.38 -24.12
CA ARG A 13 6.34 5.54 -25.59
C ARG A 13 7.08 6.79 -26.09
N GLU A 14 7.23 7.79 -25.23
CA GLU A 14 7.98 9.02 -25.49
C GLU A 14 9.41 8.94 -24.96
N LYS A 15 9.94 7.74 -24.71
CA LYS A 15 11.29 7.50 -24.15
C LYS A 15 11.52 8.24 -22.82
N PHE A 16 10.48 8.33 -22.00
CA PHE A 16 10.48 9.11 -20.75
C PHE A 16 10.86 10.58 -20.96
N GLN A 17 10.52 11.18 -22.11
CA GLN A 17 10.55 12.63 -22.21
C GLN A 17 9.41 13.24 -21.39
N PRO A 18 9.64 14.39 -20.73
CA PRO A 18 8.62 15.06 -19.94
C PRO A 18 7.51 15.58 -20.86
N VAL A 19 6.27 15.15 -20.60
CA VAL A 19 5.09 15.68 -21.29
C VAL A 19 4.93 17.16 -20.94
N ARG A 20 4.67 17.99 -21.95
CA ARG A 20 4.43 19.44 -21.79
C ARG A 20 2.94 19.79 -21.94
N PRO A 21 2.42 20.78 -21.21
CA PRO A 21 3.11 21.58 -20.21
C PRO A 21 3.46 20.76 -18.96
N ALA A 22 4.70 20.92 -18.51
CA ALA A 22 5.22 20.23 -17.35
C ALA A 22 4.69 20.94 -16.09
N LYS A 23 4.40 20.16 -15.05
CA LYS A 23 4.05 20.60 -13.68
C LYS A 23 2.58 20.94 -13.47
N VAL A 24 1.86 19.98 -12.91
CA VAL A 24 0.63 20.28 -12.17
C VAL A 24 1.02 20.55 -10.72
N ILE A 25 0.69 21.74 -10.22
CA ILE A 25 0.84 22.10 -8.81
C ILE A 25 -0.49 21.82 -8.12
N LYS A 26 -0.47 20.96 -7.10
CA LYS A 26 -1.64 20.65 -6.26
C LYS A 26 -1.28 20.81 -4.80
N SER A 27 -2.26 21.17 -3.96
CA SER A 27 -2.12 21.09 -2.52
C SER A 27 -1.76 19.66 -2.10
N PHE A 28 -0.83 19.52 -1.17
CA PHE A 28 -0.38 18.22 -0.68
C PHE A 28 -1.08 17.89 0.65
N ASN A 29 -1.84 16.80 0.66
CA ASN A 29 -2.55 16.28 1.83
C ASN A 29 -2.11 14.83 2.10
N ASP A 30 -0.80 14.58 2.13
CA ASP A 30 -0.16 13.27 2.30
C ASP A 30 -0.42 12.22 1.22
N ILE A 31 -1.41 12.42 0.33
CA ILE A 31 -1.69 11.55 -0.81
C ILE A 31 -0.85 11.99 -2.02
N LEU A 32 -0.04 11.07 -2.54
CA LEU A 32 0.76 11.25 -3.76
C LEU A 32 0.00 10.90 -5.03
N TYR A 33 -0.81 9.84 -4.96
CA TYR A 33 -1.52 9.30 -6.09
C TYR A 33 -2.82 8.67 -5.61
N GLU A 34 -3.88 8.87 -6.38
CA GLU A 34 -5.18 8.27 -6.11
C GLU A 34 -5.82 7.87 -7.43
N GLU A 35 -6.30 6.63 -7.47
CA GLU A 35 -7.10 6.10 -8.56
C GLU A 35 -8.27 5.30 -7.97
N PRO A 36 -9.26 4.90 -8.78
CA PRO A 36 -10.45 4.23 -8.26
C PRO A 36 -10.15 2.96 -7.44
N ALA A 37 -9.07 2.23 -7.72
CA ALA A 37 -8.74 0.98 -7.05
C ALA A 37 -7.88 1.15 -5.79
N LEU A 38 -7.00 2.16 -5.75
CA LEU A 38 -6.00 2.34 -4.70
C LEU A 38 -5.62 3.80 -4.49
N SER A 39 -5.02 4.08 -3.34
CA SER A 39 -4.31 5.32 -3.07
C SER A 39 -2.89 5.03 -2.59
N ILE A 40 -1.99 5.98 -2.89
CA ILE A 40 -0.60 5.99 -2.43
C ILE A 40 -0.41 7.27 -1.62
N SER A 41 -0.07 7.12 -0.35
CA SER A 41 0.30 8.22 0.54
C SER A 41 1.77 8.18 0.91
N THR A 42 2.29 9.30 1.41
CA THR A 42 3.67 9.43 1.89
C THR A 42 3.76 10.28 3.14
N ILE A 43 4.82 10.05 3.91
CA ILE A 43 5.25 10.89 5.01
C ILE A 43 6.73 11.23 4.84
N VAL A 44 7.13 12.39 5.37
CA VAL A 44 8.55 12.78 5.41
C VAL A 44 9.15 12.41 6.77
N LEU A 45 10.16 11.55 6.71
CA LEU A 45 10.97 11.06 7.81
C LEU A 45 12.37 11.68 7.75
N ASP A 46 13.06 11.66 8.88
CA ASP A 46 14.42 12.19 8.99
C ASP A 46 15.47 11.07 9.05
N HIS A 47 16.47 11.13 8.17
CA HIS A 47 17.63 10.23 8.10
C HIS A 47 18.91 11.06 7.87
N SER A 48 19.11 12.16 8.62
CA SER A 48 20.01 13.30 8.27
C SER A 48 19.58 14.11 7.05
N ILE A 49 18.77 13.52 6.18
CA ILE A 49 18.13 14.13 5.02
C ILE A 49 16.65 13.72 5.00
N PRO A 50 15.77 14.48 4.32
CA PRO A 50 14.39 14.06 4.12
C PRO A 50 14.32 12.73 3.37
N CYS A 51 13.72 11.73 4.01
CA CYS A 51 13.45 10.41 3.44
C CYS A 51 11.93 10.18 3.40
N LEU A 52 11.43 9.47 2.37
CA LEU A 52 10.00 9.23 2.20
C LEU A 52 9.61 7.83 2.68
N GLY A 53 8.62 7.77 3.57
CA GLY A 53 7.85 6.56 3.81
C GLY A 53 6.65 6.50 2.86
N PHE A 54 6.26 5.31 2.41
CA PHE A 54 5.13 5.13 1.49
C PHE A 54 4.08 4.21 2.10
N SER A 55 2.80 4.47 1.83
CA SER A 55 1.73 3.53 2.11
C SER A 55 0.85 3.40 0.89
N ILE A 56 0.61 2.15 0.47
CA ILE A 56 -0.33 1.81 -0.58
C ILE A 56 -1.55 1.23 0.11
N LYS A 57 -2.73 1.78 -0.19
CA LYS A 57 -4.00 1.31 0.34
C LYS A 57 -4.93 1.01 -0.80
N GLU A 58 -5.24 -0.26 -0.99
CA GLU A 58 -6.32 -0.67 -1.88
C GLU A 58 -7.66 -0.40 -1.21
N ARG A 59 -8.67 -0.04 -2.01
CA ARG A 59 -10.01 0.19 -1.48
C ARG A 59 -10.72 -1.12 -1.20
N PHE A 60 -10.75 -2.00 -2.19
CA PHE A 60 -11.29 -3.36 -2.09
C PHE A 60 -10.84 -4.20 -3.28
N HIS A 61 -10.83 -5.52 -3.11
CA HIS A 61 -10.58 -6.43 -4.23
C HIS A 61 -11.88 -6.89 -4.87
N ILE A 62 -11.83 -7.11 -6.19
CA ILE A 62 -12.94 -7.66 -6.97
C ILE A 62 -12.44 -8.92 -7.67
N ASN A 63 -12.76 -10.08 -7.12
CA ASN A 63 -12.52 -11.36 -7.77
C ASN A 63 -13.74 -11.76 -8.62
N ILE A 64 -13.51 -12.12 -9.88
CA ILE A 64 -14.58 -12.44 -10.83
C ILE A 64 -14.76 -13.96 -10.91
N LYS A 65 -15.97 -14.43 -10.62
CA LYS A 65 -16.39 -15.84 -10.72
C LYS A 65 -16.56 -16.22 -12.20
N LYS A 66 -15.59 -16.97 -12.74
CA LYS A 66 -15.62 -17.41 -14.16
C LYS A 66 -16.84 -18.28 -14.46
N ASP A 67 -17.15 -19.24 -13.61
CA ASP A 67 -18.29 -20.15 -13.77
C ASP A 67 -19.63 -19.40 -13.79
N ALA A 68 -19.74 -18.33 -13.01
CA ALA A 68 -20.92 -17.46 -13.00
C ALA A 68 -21.04 -16.65 -14.29
N LEU A 69 -19.92 -16.22 -14.89
CA LEU A 69 -19.94 -15.58 -16.22
C LEU A 69 -20.47 -16.54 -17.28
N GLU A 70 -19.95 -17.77 -17.30
CA GLU A 70 -20.33 -18.81 -18.26
C GLU A 70 -21.81 -19.17 -18.14
N SER A 71 -22.32 -19.29 -16.91
CA SER A 71 -23.76 -19.52 -16.63
C SER A 71 -24.66 -18.40 -17.16
N LEU A 72 -24.16 -17.16 -17.25
CA LEU A 72 -24.87 -16.02 -17.84
C LEU A 72 -24.64 -15.89 -19.36
N GLY A 73 -23.87 -16.80 -19.95
CA GLY A 73 -23.43 -16.78 -21.33
C GLY A 73 -22.49 -15.63 -21.65
N LEU A 74 -21.76 -15.11 -20.65
CA LEU A 74 -20.81 -14.01 -20.78
C LEU A 74 -19.39 -14.57 -20.89
N LYS A 75 -18.58 -13.97 -21.78
CA LYS A 75 -17.14 -14.25 -21.87
C LYS A 75 -16.34 -13.13 -21.22
N THR A 76 -15.16 -13.48 -20.70
CA THR A 76 -14.19 -12.50 -20.21
C THR A 76 -13.77 -11.54 -21.33
N GLY A 77 -13.75 -10.24 -21.05
CA GLY A 77 -13.39 -9.23 -22.05
C GLY A 77 -13.14 -7.87 -21.41
N SER A 78 -12.82 -6.88 -22.26
CA SER A 78 -12.49 -5.52 -21.82
C SER A 78 -13.60 -4.81 -21.05
N TRP A 79 -14.85 -5.25 -21.21
CA TRP A 79 -16.00 -4.75 -20.44
C TRP A 79 -15.82 -4.96 -18.93
N LEU A 80 -15.07 -5.99 -18.49
CA LEU A 80 -14.78 -6.23 -17.08
C LEU A 80 -14.00 -5.09 -16.43
N GLN A 81 -13.15 -4.38 -17.20
CA GLN A 81 -12.43 -3.21 -16.71
C GLN A 81 -13.42 -2.08 -16.38
N LYS A 82 -14.36 -1.80 -17.30
CA LYS A 82 -15.42 -0.81 -17.09
C LYS A 82 -16.35 -1.20 -15.94
N PHE A 83 -16.66 -2.49 -15.81
CA PHE A 83 -17.45 -3.02 -14.70
C PHE A 83 -16.76 -2.76 -13.35
N LYS A 84 -15.49 -3.16 -13.20
CA LYS A 84 -14.70 -2.90 -11.99
C LYS A 84 -14.61 -1.40 -11.67
N GLN A 85 -14.36 -0.57 -12.68
CA GLN A 85 -14.29 0.89 -12.50
C GLN A 85 -15.61 1.50 -12.01
N ASN A 86 -16.75 1.01 -12.50
CA ASN A 86 -18.05 1.45 -12.00
C ASN A 86 -18.27 1.06 -10.53
N LEU A 87 -17.83 -0.14 -10.12
CA LEU A 87 -17.91 -0.58 -8.73
C LEU A 87 -17.03 0.30 -7.82
N PHE A 88 -15.79 0.56 -8.23
CA PHE A 88 -14.88 1.44 -7.50
C PHE A 88 -15.40 2.87 -7.35
N ASN A 89 -16.09 3.39 -8.36
CA ASN A 89 -16.63 4.75 -8.33
C ASN A 89 -17.97 4.86 -7.57
N HIS A 90 -18.40 3.80 -6.86
CA HIS A 90 -19.69 3.73 -6.16
C HIS A 90 -20.86 4.20 -7.03
N LYS A 91 -20.88 3.84 -8.32
CA LYS A 91 -22.07 4.06 -9.14
C LYS A 91 -23.27 3.37 -8.46
N SER A 92 -24.44 4.00 -8.57
CA SER A 92 -25.68 3.45 -8.02
C SER A 92 -25.79 1.97 -8.34
N GLN A 93 -26.13 1.18 -7.33
CA GLN A 93 -26.35 -0.26 -7.44
C GLN A 93 -27.44 -0.59 -8.47
N GLU A 94 -28.33 0.37 -8.72
CA GLU A 94 -29.44 0.32 -9.67
C GLU A 94 -29.05 0.78 -11.09
N ALA A 95 -27.81 1.24 -11.29
CA ALA A 95 -27.38 1.75 -12.59
C ALA A 95 -27.38 0.64 -13.65
N GLU A 96 -27.92 0.96 -14.84
CA GLU A 96 -27.82 0.07 -16.00
C GLU A 96 -26.36 -0.09 -16.45
N PHE A 97 -25.98 -1.33 -16.73
CA PHE A 97 -24.68 -1.71 -17.24
C PHE A 97 -24.82 -2.54 -18.52
N GLU A 98 -24.27 -2.02 -19.63
CA GLU A 98 -24.32 -2.69 -20.93
C GLU A 98 -23.03 -3.47 -21.21
N ILE A 99 -23.19 -4.75 -21.57
CA ILE A 99 -22.11 -5.61 -22.05
C ILE A 99 -22.29 -5.85 -23.55
N LYS A 100 -21.28 -5.47 -24.34
CA LYS A 100 -21.20 -5.86 -25.75
C LYS A 100 -20.78 -7.33 -25.82
N MET A 101 -21.57 -8.14 -26.52
CA MET A 101 -21.22 -9.53 -26.80
C MET A 101 -20.06 -9.58 -27.81
N ALA A 102 -19.45 -10.76 -28.00
CA ALA A 102 -18.26 -11.07 -28.82
C ALA A 102 -17.89 -10.07 -29.94
N LYS A 103 -16.58 -9.87 -30.17
CA LYS A 103 -16.04 -8.98 -31.24
C LYS A 103 -16.79 -9.19 -32.56
N GLY A 104 -17.51 -8.17 -33.04
CA GLY A 104 -18.28 -8.18 -34.28
C GLY A 104 -19.81 -8.32 -34.12
N SER A 105 -20.32 -8.62 -32.92
CA SER A 105 -21.76 -8.66 -32.67
C SER A 105 -22.32 -7.28 -32.31
N LEU A 106 -23.42 -6.88 -32.94
CA LEU A 106 -24.24 -5.72 -32.54
C LEU A 106 -25.08 -5.99 -31.28
N ARG A 107 -25.11 -7.24 -30.78
CA ARG A 107 -25.92 -7.62 -29.62
C ARG A 107 -25.30 -7.09 -28.33
N LYS A 108 -26.10 -6.34 -27.57
CA LYS A 108 -25.80 -5.88 -26.21
C LYS A 108 -26.73 -6.56 -25.22
N LYS A 109 -26.20 -6.99 -24.08
CA LYS A 109 -27.01 -7.37 -22.91
C LYS A 109 -26.97 -6.25 -21.89
N LYS A 110 -28.13 -5.90 -21.34
CA LYS A 110 -28.27 -4.94 -20.24
C LYS A 110 -28.40 -5.69 -18.92
N PHE A 111 -27.76 -5.17 -17.88
CA PHE A 111 -27.84 -5.67 -16.51
C PHE A 111 -28.00 -4.50 -15.55
N ILE A 112 -28.54 -4.78 -14.37
CA ILE A 112 -28.38 -3.89 -13.22
C ILE A 112 -27.01 -4.16 -12.61
N LEU A 113 -26.20 -3.10 -12.42
CA LEU A 113 -24.79 -3.22 -11.99
C LEU A 113 -24.67 -4.05 -10.71
N GLY A 114 -25.57 -3.79 -9.77
CA GLY A 114 -25.55 -4.43 -8.48
C GLY A 114 -25.89 -5.90 -8.46
N ASP A 115 -26.93 -6.28 -9.20
CA ASP A 115 -27.34 -7.67 -9.32
C ASP A 115 -26.28 -8.46 -10.07
N LEU A 116 -25.70 -7.87 -11.11
CA LEU A 116 -24.57 -8.45 -11.80
C LEU A 116 -23.40 -8.66 -10.83
N ALA A 117 -23.05 -7.66 -10.02
CA ALA A 117 -21.96 -7.79 -9.04
C ALA A 117 -22.17 -8.92 -8.04
N LYS A 118 -23.37 -9.06 -7.46
CA LYS A 118 -23.70 -10.19 -6.57
C LYS A 118 -23.53 -11.54 -7.28
N GLN A 119 -23.90 -11.61 -8.55
CA GLN A 119 -23.82 -12.84 -9.34
C GLN A 119 -22.40 -13.20 -9.75
N ILE A 120 -21.58 -12.25 -10.20
CA ILE A 120 -20.30 -12.53 -10.87
C ILE A 120 -19.06 -12.13 -10.06
N ALA A 121 -19.20 -11.39 -8.95
CA ALA A 121 -18.06 -10.89 -8.20
C ALA A 121 -18.08 -11.35 -6.73
N ILE A 122 -16.88 -11.48 -6.17
CA ILE A 122 -16.62 -11.56 -4.74
C ILE A 122 -15.83 -10.30 -4.40
N ILE A 123 -16.38 -9.49 -3.50
CA ILE A 123 -15.76 -8.24 -3.05
C ILE A 123 -15.23 -8.46 -1.63
N THR A 124 -13.92 -8.28 -1.45
CA THR A 124 -13.25 -8.40 -0.14
C THR A 124 -12.60 -7.07 0.25
N PRO A 125 -12.35 -6.82 1.55
CA PRO A 125 -11.57 -5.66 1.97
C PRO A 125 -10.24 -5.55 1.22
N GLY A 126 -9.81 -4.33 0.93
CA GLY A 126 -8.51 -4.07 0.30
C GLY A 126 -7.38 -4.21 1.31
N GLN A 127 -6.15 -4.28 0.81
CA GLN A 127 -4.96 -4.35 1.66
C GLN A 127 -4.28 -3.00 1.82
N LYS A 128 -3.66 -2.80 2.99
CA LYS A 128 -2.77 -1.68 3.28
C LYS A 128 -1.34 -2.20 3.48
N ILE A 129 -0.43 -1.75 2.64
CA ILE A 129 1.00 -2.04 2.75
C ILE A 129 1.74 -0.74 3.05
N THR A 130 2.59 -0.74 4.06
CA THR A 130 3.45 0.41 4.41
C THR A 130 4.91 0.03 4.24
N TYR A 131 5.69 0.95 3.66
CA TYR A 131 7.09 0.75 3.34
C TYR A 131 7.93 1.90 3.90
N ILE A 132 8.77 1.58 4.88
CA ILE A 132 9.66 2.49 5.58
C ILE A 132 11.10 2.03 5.29
N ALA A 133 11.77 2.75 4.40
CA ALA A 133 13.19 2.58 4.13
C ALA A 133 14.00 3.31 5.22
N ASP A 134 15.04 4.05 4.83
CA ASP A 134 15.99 4.63 5.77
C ASP A 134 15.37 5.68 6.67
N VAL A 135 15.56 5.54 7.99
CA VAL A 135 15.04 6.44 9.00
C VAL A 135 15.88 6.40 10.28
N GLY A 136 16.21 7.59 10.79
CA GLY A 136 16.82 7.73 12.11
C GLY A 136 15.84 7.52 13.23
N TYR A 137 16.28 6.89 14.32
CA TYR A 137 15.43 6.73 15.49
C TYR A 137 15.31 8.05 16.27
N SER A 138 14.13 8.66 16.22
CA SER A 138 13.72 9.77 17.06
C SER A 138 12.27 9.58 17.48
N LYS A 139 11.83 10.22 18.58
CA LYS A 139 10.43 10.16 18.99
C LYS A 139 9.49 10.63 17.88
N SER A 140 9.85 11.73 17.19
CA SER A 140 9.08 12.27 16.07
C SER A 140 8.93 11.27 14.91
N ASN A 141 10.02 10.63 14.47
CA ASN A 141 9.95 9.62 13.42
C ASN A 141 9.15 8.40 13.87
N ALA A 142 9.39 7.90 15.08
CA ALA A 142 8.66 6.75 15.61
C ALA A 142 7.14 7.00 15.65
N ASP A 143 6.70 8.14 16.21
CA ASP A 143 5.29 8.50 16.30
C ASP A 143 4.64 8.64 14.91
N LYS A 144 5.34 9.28 13.95
CA LYS A 144 4.89 9.38 12.56
C LYS A 144 4.73 8.01 11.90
N ILE A 145 5.71 7.11 12.07
CA ILE A 145 5.66 5.76 11.49
C ILE A 145 4.53 4.97 12.12
N ILE A 146 4.36 5.03 13.44
CA ILE A 146 3.30 4.32 14.16
C ILE A 146 1.92 4.71 13.62
N GLU A 147 1.65 6.01 13.51
CA GLU A 147 0.35 6.48 13.00
C GLU A 147 0.18 6.14 11.51
N PHE A 148 1.22 6.33 10.72
CA PHE A 148 1.16 6.08 9.27
C PHE A 148 0.99 4.59 8.93
N ALA A 149 1.68 3.70 9.65
CA ALA A 149 1.62 2.25 9.47
C ALA A 149 0.45 1.61 10.23
N LYS A 150 -0.35 2.39 10.96
CA LYS A 150 -1.43 1.88 11.81
C LYS A 150 -2.36 0.93 11.05
N ASP A 151 -2.60 -0.23 11.63
CA ASP A 151 -3.48 -1.30 11.12
C ASP A 151 -3.12 -1.77 9.68
N SER A 152 -1.87 -1.57 9.24
CA SER A 152 -1.40 -2.09 7.96
C SER A 152 -1.43 -3.62 7.95
N ASP A 153 -1.82 -4.21 6.83
CA ASP A 153 -1.73 -5.65 6.60
C ASP A 153 -0.27 -6.10 6.58
N HIS A 154 0.61 -5.29 5.98
CA HIS A 154 2.05 -5.54 5.97
C HIS A 154 2.86 -4.26 6.13
N LEU A 155 3.77 -4.24 7.09
CA LEU A 155 4.81 -3.21 7.22
C LEU A 155 6.18 -3.74 6.81
N PHE A 156 6.79 -3.13 5.79
CA PHE A 156 8.21 -3.28 5.51
C PHE A 156 8.95 -2.14 6.20
N ILE A 157 9.92 -2.45 7.06
CA ILE A 157 10.64 -1.45 7.85
C ILE A 157 12.13 -1.74 7.93
N GLU A 158 12.99 -0.72 7.82
CA GLU A 158 14.43 -0.91 8.00
C GLU A 158 14.78 -1.39 9.42
N ALA A 159 15.87 -2.13 9.54
CA ALA A 159 16.44 -2.55 10.82
C ALA A 159 17.93 -2.83 10.66
N ALA A 160 18.73 -1.79 10.44
CA ALA A 160 20.13 -1.97 10.07
C ALA A 160 21.00 -2.64 11.16
N PHE A 161 20.62 -2.52 12.45
CA PHE A 161 21.43 -2.98 13.57
C PHE A 161 20.65 -3.76 14.65
N LEU A 162 21.33 -4.67 15.35
CA LEU A 162 20.86 -5.19 16.64
C LEU A 162 20.94 -4.10 17.71
N ASP A 163 20.11 -4.21 18.73
CA ASP A 163 20.03 -3.27 19.85
C ASP A 163 21.34 -3.14 20.63
N LYS A 164 22.13 -4.22 20.72
CA LYS A 164 23.49 -4.20 21.29
C LYS A 164 24.44 -3.20 20.59
N HIS A 165 24.11 -2.79 19.37
CA HIS A 165 24.85 -1.81 18.58
C HIS A 165 24.07 -0.50 18.39
N LYS A 166 23.13 -0.17 19.29
CA LYS A 166 22.31 1.04 19.24
C LYS A 166 23.10 2.33 19.00
N ASN A 167 24.25 2.50 19.65
CA ASN A 167 25.10 3.69 19.44
C ASN A 167 25.55 3.84 17.98
N ILE A 168 25.80 2.72 17.28
CA ILE A 168 26.16 2.73 15.84
C ILE A 168 24.94 3.08 15.00
N ALA A 169 23.77 2.52 15.34
CA ALA A 169 22.51 2.84 14.66
C ALA A 169 22.20 4.33 14.76
N GLU A 170 22.30 4.93 15.96
CA GLU A 170 22.12 6.37 16.18
C GLU A 170 23.12 7.21 15.39
N THR A 171 24.41 6.87 15.45
CA THR A 171 25.46 7.59 14.70
C THR A 171 25.21 7.57 13.19
N LYS A 172 24.68 6.45 12.67
CA LYS A 172 24.38 6.26 11.25
C LYS A 172 22.94 6.61 10.88
N ASN A 173 22.15 7.14 11.83
CA ASN A 173 20.73 7.45 11.68
C ASN A 173 19.88 6.29 11.14
N HIS A 174 20.04 5.09 11.68
CA HIS A 174 19.22 3.92 11.36
C HIS A 174 18.43 3.41 12.56
N LEU A 175 17.48 2.50 12.30
CA LEU A 175 16.77 1.77 13.34
C LEU A 175 17.56 0.56 13.82
N THR A 176 17.31 0.17 15.07
CA THR A 176 17.61 -1.17 15.54
C THR A 176 16.45 -2.13 15.27
N ALA A 177 16.72 -3.43 15.20
CA ALA A 177 15.69 -4.47 15.07
C ALA A 177 14.69 -4.42 16.23
N ARG A 178 15.15 -4.22 17.47
CA ARG A 178 14.27 -3.95 18.63
C ARG A 178 13.33 -2.76 18.39
N GLN A 179 13.83 -1.65 17.86
CA GLN A 179 13.02 -0.46 17.58
C GLN A 179 11.99 -0.72 16.48
N ALA A 180 12.41 -1.36 15.38
CA ALA A 180 11.53 -1.71 14.26
C ALA A 180 10.37 -2.63 14.72
N GLY A 181 10.67 -3.67 15.49
CA GLY A 181 9.66 -4.57 16.06
C GLY A 181 8.70 -3.86 17.03
N THR A 182 9.22 -2.96 17.87
CA THR A 182 8.42 -2.14 18.79
C THR A 182 7.45 -1.22 18.03
N ILE A 183 7.94 -0.55 16.98
CA ILE A 183 7.12 0.32 16.12
C ILE A 183 6.02 -0.48 15.43
N ALA A 184 6.37 -1.64 14.87
CA ALA A 184 5.41 -2.53 14.21
C ALA A 184 4.28 -2.96 15.16
N ALA A 185 4.61 -3.35 16.39
CA ALA A 185 3.59 -3.74 17.37
C ALA A 185 2.71 -2.57 17.80
N LYS A 186 3.28 -1.40 18.07
CA LYS A 186 2.50 -0.19 18.43
C LYS A 186 1.59 0.29 17.30
N ALA A 187 1.98 0.05 16.05
CA ALA A 187 1.15 0.30 14.88
C ALA A 187 0.07 -0.77 14.67
N ARG A 188 0.05 -1.86 15.46
CA ARG A 188 -0.90 -2.98 15.32
C ARG A 188 -0.92 -3.56 13.90
N VAL A 189 0.24 -3.63 13.26
CA VAL A 189 0.33 -4.22 11.92
C VAL A 189 0.10 -5.71 12.00
N LYS A 190 -0.58 -6.29 11.00
CA LYS A 190 -0.87 -7.73 10.99
C LYS A 190 0.40 -8.55 10.75
N GLN A 191 1.27 -8.06 9.88
CA GLN A 191 2.57 -8.66 9.57
C GLN A 191 3.61 -7.56 9.37
N PHE A 192 4.88 -7.85 9.69
CA PHE A 192 5.99 -6.98 9.38
C PHE A 192 7.19 -7.76 8.82
N THR A 193 7.96 -7.12 7.95
CA THR A 193 9.20 -7.65 7.40
C THR A 193 10.29 -6.60 7.58
N ILE A 194 11.37 -6.98 8.26
CA ILE A 194 12.54 -6.12 8.39
C ILE A 194 13.48 -6.27 7.19
N PHE A 195 14.19 -5.20 6.83
CA PHE A 195 15.21 -5.22 5.78
C PHE A 195 16.33 -4.19 6.03
N HIS A 196 17.21 -4.00 5.04
CA HIS A 196 18.33 -3.05 5.06
C HIS A 196 19.38 -3.33 6.16
N PHE A 197 19.86 -4.58 6.21
CA PHE A 197 20.79 -5.03 7.25
C PHE A 197 22.22 -4.54 7.00
N SER A 198 22.91 -4.16 8.07
CA SER A 198 24.35 -3.90 7.99
C SER A 198 25.11 -5.16 7.53
N PRO A 199 26.10 -5.04 6.63
CA PRO A 199 26.98 -6.16 6.25
C PRO A 199 27.69 -6.83 7.43
N ARG A 200 27.72 -6.19 8.61
CA ARG A 200 28.17 -6.80 9.86
C ARG A 200 27.44 -8.10 10.22
N TYR A 201 26.20 -8.26 9.77
CA TYR A 201 25.34 -9.41 10.09
C TYR A 201 25.17 -10.38 8.91
N THR A 202 26.06 -10.35 7.93
CA THR A 202 26.10 -11.40 6.89
C THR A 202 26.15 -12.78 7.56
N ASP A 203 25.29 -13.69 7.09
CA ASP A 203 25.07 -15.03 7.64
C ASP A 203 24.50 -15.07 9.07
N ARG A 204 24.06 -13.91 9.58
CA ARG A 204 23.51 -13.73 10.93
C ARG A 204 22.23 -12.89 10.90
N GLU A 205 21.57 -12.76 9.74
CA GLU A 205 20.36 -11.95 9.58
C GLU A 205 19.24 -12.45 10.51
N MET A 206 19.20 -13.76 10.78
CA MET A 206 18.24 -14.38 11.70
C MET A 206 18.30 -13.82 13.12
N GLU A 207 19.42 -13.24 13.57
CA GLU A 207 19.48 -12.56 14.87
C GLU A 207 18.62 -11.30 14.88
N LEU A 208 18.62 -10.52 13.79
CA LEU A 208 17.81 -9.31 13.65
C LEU A 208 16.32 -9.67 13.62
N HIS A 209 15.95 -10.71 12.85
CA HIS A 209 14.57 -11.18 12.79
C HIS A 209 14.06 -11.62 14.16
N LYS A 210 14.87 -12.38 14.92
CA LYS A 210 14.52 -12.82 16.28
C LYS A 210 14.34 -11.64 17.23
N GLU A 211 15.27 -10.68 17.23
CA GLU A 211 15.18 -9.51 18.11
C GLU A 211 13.96 -8.64 17.79
N ALA A 212 13.67 -8.42 16.51
CA ALA A 212 12.48 -7.66 16.10
C ALA A 212 11.19 -8.37 16.49
N GLN A 213 11.10 -9.69 16.28
CA GLN A 213 9.91 -10.46 16.68
C GLN A 213 9.71 -10.46 18.20
N GLN A 214 10.78 -10.65 18.98
CA GLN A 214 10.70 -10.57 20.44
C GLN A 214 10.19 -9.21 20.93
N ALA A 215 10.66 -8.12 20.32
CA ALA A 215 10.19 -6.78 20.65
C ALA A 215 8.71 -6.58 20.28
N TYR A 216 8.27 -7.12 19.14
CA TYR A 216 6.88 -7.09 18.71
C TYR A 216 5.98 -7.83 19.72
N ASP A 217 6.32 -9.07 20.04
CA ASP A 217 5.55 -9.94 20.95
C ASP A 217 5.47 -9.36 22.36
N MET A 218 6.58 -8.78 22.85
CA MET A 218 6.63 -8.15 24.17
C MET A 218 5.67 -6.95 24.27
N VAL A 219 5.52 -6.15 23.22
CA VAL A 219 4.57 -5.02 23.23
C VAL A 219 3.13 -5.54 23.19
N GLN A 220 2.84 -6.51 22.32
CA GLN A 220 1.50 -7.10 22.21
C GLN A 220 1.04 -7.77 23.52
N ALA A 221 1.93 -8.47 24.22
CA ALA A 221 1.61 -9.10 25.51
C ALA A 221 1.29 -8.10 26.63
N ASN A 222 1.72 -6.84 26.50
CA ASN A 222 1.51 -5.79 27.49
C ASN A 222 0.32 -4.86 27.14
N GLU A 223 -0.34 -5.06 25.99
CA GLU A 223 -1.59 -4.36 25.69
C GLU A 223 -2.77 -5.09 26.35
N PRO A 224 -3.62 -4.41 27.14
CA PRO A 224 -4.80 -5.04 27.70
C PRO A 224 -5.72 -5.49 26.56
N CYS A 225 -6.17 -6.74 26.62
CA CYS A 225 -7.14 -7.29 25.68
C CYS A 225 -8.41 -6.42 25.71
N THR A 226 -8.63 -5.60 24.70
CA THR A 226 -9.85 -4.79 24.51
C THR A 226 -10.91 -5.57 23.74
#